data_AF-A0A433PCI6-F1
#
_entry.id   AF-A0A433PCI6-F1
#
_cell.length_a   1.000
_cell.length_b   1.000
_cell.length_c   1.000
_cell.angle_alpha   90.00
_cell.angle_beta   90.00
_cell.angle_gamma   90.00
#
_symmetry.space_group_name_H-M   'P 1'
#
loop_
_entity.id
_entity.type
_entity.pdbx_description
1 polymer ?
#
loop_
_entity_poly.entity_id
_entity_poly.type
_entity_poly.pdbx_seq_one_letter_code
_entity_poly.pdbx_strand_id
1 'polypeptide(L)'
;MDQNPALPPERPLPLLADDHVFQPAVKRILSDADIQTWLDTEAFSRIMIFIENLNRSVVDKKISDPCHVSENITALLGMLDQIDSWTDDIPPLQNPQRFGNKAFRTWIARLEERADALQRAIFPPSRQAAIAELIPYLVGGFGNATRIDYGSGHELSFAAWLCALELLGVVEARDRQALVLRVFVK
;
A
#
# COMPACT_ATOMS: atom_id res chain seq x y z
N MET A 1 31.29 -7.80 19.18
CA MET A 1 30.18 -6.87 18.90
C MET A 1 30.01 -6.93 17.41
N ASP A 2 29.03 -7.69 16.93
CA ASP A 2 28.74 -7.76 15.51
C ASP A 2 28.29 -6.37 15.04
N GLN A 3 29.09 -5.76 14.15
CA GLN A 3 28.67 -4.55 13.48
C GLN A 3 27.49 -4.93 12.60
N ASN A 4 26.31 -4.43 12.95
CA ASN A 4 25.13 -4.55 12.10
C ASN A 4 25.53 -4.02 10.71
N PRO A 5 25.30 -4.77 9.61
CA PRO A 5 25.72 -4.32 8.29
C PRO A 5 25.15 -2.93 8.01
N ALA A 6 26.00 -2.01 7.56
CA ALA A 6 25.57 -0.66 7.23
C ALA A 6 24.50 -0.74 6.14
N LEU A 7 23.39 -0.01 6.35
CA LEU A 7 22.35 0.07 5.32
C LEU A 7 22.91 0.76 4.07
N PRO A 8 22.44 0.36 2.87
CA PRO A 8 22.78 1.06 1.64
C PRO A 8 22.41 2.56 1.75
N PRO A 9 23.12 3.44 1.01
CA PRO A 9 22.81 4.87 1.03
C PRO A 9 21.37 5.13 0.55
N GLU A 10 20.81 6.26 0.96
CA GLU A 10 19.50 6.70 0.45
C GLU A 10 19.51 6.77 -1.07
N ARG A 11 18.49 6.20 -1.68
CA ARG A 11 18.30 6.28 -3.13
C ARG A 11 17.09 7.16 -3.42
N PRO A 12 17.19 8.14 -4.34
CA PRO A 12 16.05 8.96 -4.68
C PRO A 12 14.99 8.09 -5.35
N LEU A 13 13.73 8.26 -4.93
CA LEU A 13 12.58 7.74 -5.64
C LEU A 13 12.07 8.86 -6.57
N PRO A 14 12.29 8.77 -7.89
CA PRO A 14 11.97 9.87 -8.79
C PRO A 14 10.45 10.03 -8.91
N LEU A 15 9.98 11.29 -8.82
CA LEU A 15 8.57 11.60 -9.07
C LEU A 15 8.19 11.20 -10.51
N LEU A 16 6.94 10.77 -10.68
CA LEU A 16 6.37 10.57 -12.00
C LEU A 16 6.28 11.91 -12.75
N ALA A 17 6.59 11.85 -14.04
CA ALA A 17 6.47 13.00 -14.92
C ALA A 17 5.00 13.45 -15.03
N ASP A 18 4.78 14.76 -15.18
CA ASP A 18 3.42 15.32 -15.24
C ASP A 18 2.67 14.92 -16.52
N ASP A 19 3.38 14.45 -17.55
CA ASP A 19 2.83 13.93 -18.81
C ASP A 19 2.61 12.40 -18.79
N HIS A 20 2.76 11.75 -17.62
CA HIS A 20 2.52 10.32 -17.49
C HIS A 20 1.06 9.96 -17.81
N VAL A 21 0.89 8.96 -18.68
CA VAL A 21 -0.43 8.46 -19.09
C VAL A 21 -0.78 7.21 -18.29
N PHE A 22 -1.66 7.38 -17.29
CA PHE A 22 -2.14 6.30 -16.44
C PHE A 22 -3.03 5.31 -17.21
N GLN A 23 -2.90 4.03 -16.87
CA GLN A 23 -3.68 2.95 -17.46
C GLN A 23 -4.08 1.93 -16.39
N PRO A 24 -5.24 1.25 -16.50
CA PRO A 24 -5.60 0.19 -15.56
C PRO A 24 -4.52 -0.89 -15.47
N ALA A 25 -4.14 -1.27 -14.25
CA ALA A 25 -3.15 -2.31 -14.02
C ALA A 25 -3.62 -3.66 -14.59
N VAL A 26 -2.70 -4.39 -15.23
CA VAL A 26 -2.96 -5.71 -15.80
C VAL A 26 -1.91 -6.72 -15.35
N LYS A 27 -2.30 -8.00 -15.23
CA LYS A 27 -1.39 -9.06 -14.83
C LYS A 27 -0.32 -9.28 -15.90
N ARG A 28 0.96 -9.18 -15.51
CA ARG A 28 2.12 -9.37 -16.40
C ARG A 28 2.98 -10.59 -16.07
N ILE A 29 2.98 -11.05 -14.82
CA ILE A 29 3.74 -12.24 -14.39
C ILE A 29 2.82 -13.47 -14.49
N LEU A 30 3.07 -14.33 -15.47
CA LEU A 30 2.26 -15.52 -15.76
C LEU A 30 3.09 -16.82 -15.71
N SER A 31 4.41 -16.69 -15.76
CA SER A 31 5.38 -17.79 -15.79
C SER A 31 6.68 -17.42 -15.06
N ASP A 32 7.53 -18.40 -14.81
CA ASP A 32 8.84 -18.18 -14.18
C ASP A 32 9.78 -17.31 -15.04
N ALA A 33 9.63 -17.34 -16.36
CA ALA A 33 10.39 -16.48 -17.27
C ALA A 33 10.00 -15.01 -17.11
N ASP A 34 8.73 -14.73 -16.82
CA ASP A 34 8.25 -13.37 -16.56
C ASP A 34 8.84 -12.81 -15.26
N ILE A 35 9.17 -13.68 -14.29
CA ILE A 35 9.84 -13.26 -13.05
C ILE A 35 11.23 -12.70 -13.37
N GLN A 36 11.99 -13.34 -14.26
CA GLN A 36 13.31 -12.82 -14.66
C GLN A 36 13.17 -11.45 -15.32
N THR A 37 12.16 -11.28 -16.18
CA THR A 37 11.87 -9.98 -16.80
C THR A 37 11.46 -8.94 -15.76
N TRP A 38 10.66 -9.34 -14.76
CA TRP A 38 10.19 -8.46 -13.68
C TRP A 38 11.34 -7.86 -12.87
N LEU A 39 12.39 -8.64 -12.57
CA LEU A 39 13.54 -8.18 -11.80
C LEU A 39 14.29 -7.01 -12.46
N ASP A 40 14.22 -6.90 -13.78
CA ASP A 40 14.86 -5.83 -14.56
C ASP A 40 13.93 -4.63 -14.82
N THR A 41 12.69 -4.66 -14.30
CA THR A 41 11.72 -3.58 -14.53
C THR A 41 11.97 -2.37 -13.65
N GLU A 42 11.54 -1.20 -14.15
CA GLU A 42 11.51 0.03 -13.36
C GLU A 42 10.59 -0.10 -12.13
N ALA A 43 9.48 -0.83 -12.25
CA ALA A 43 8.56 -1.06 -11.13
C ALA A 43 9.23 -1.83 -9.99
N PHE A 44 9.97 -2.90 -10.29
CA PHE A 44 10.75 -3.63 -9.29
C PHE A 44 11.77 -2.72 -8.60
N SER A 45 12.54 -1.96 -9.40
CA SER A 45 13.53 -1.02 -8.87
C SER A 45 12.92 0.03 -7.93
N ARG A 46 11.79 0.64 -8.33
CA ARG A 46 11.06 1.63 -7.53
C ARG A 46 10.54 1.05 -6.21
N ILE A 47 9.96 -0.15 -6.24
CA ILE A 47 9.49 -0.83 -5.02
C ILE A 47 10.65 -1.13 -4.06
N MET A 48 11.77 -1.63 -4.59
CA MET A 48 12.96 -1.92 -3.76
C MET A 48 13.55 -0.65 -3.14
N ILE A 49 13.68 0.44 -3.92
CA ILE A 49 14.13 1.75 -3.42
C ILE A 49 13.21 2.24 -2.30
N PHE A 50 11.89 2.13 -2.51
CA PHE A 50 10.89 2.55 -1.51
C PHE A 50 11.03 1.76 -0.21
N ILE A 51 11.08 0.42 -0.28
CA ILE A 51 11.24 -0.45 0.90
C ILE A 51 12.54 -0.14 1.66
N GLU A 52 13.66 0.03 0.95
CA GLU A 52 14.94 0.39 1.57
C GLU A 52 14.89 1.75 2.27
N ASN A 53 14.24 2.74 1.64
CA ASN A 53 14.07 4.07 2.23
C ASN A 53 13.15 4.05 3.46
N LEU A 54 12.06 3.27 3.43
CA LEU A 54 11.21 3.04 4.60
C LEU A 54 12.00 2.40 5.74
N ASN A 55 12.73 1.32 5.46
CA ASN A 55 13.55 0.62 6.45
C ASN A 55 14.58 1.57 7.11
N ARG A 56 15.28 2.38 6.31
CA ARG A 56 16.21 3.40 6.81
C ARG A 56 15.52 4.44 7.70
N SER A 57 14.29 4.82 7.38
CA SER A 57 13.57 5.88 8.09
C SER A 57 13.20 5.51 9.54
N VAL A 58 13.31 4.24 9.92
CA VAL A 58 12.90 3.71 11.24
C VAL A 58 14.01 3.03 12.04
N VAL A 59 15.25 3.03 11.54
CA VAL A 59 16.41 2.48 12.29
C VAL A 59 16.54 3.16 13.65
N ASP A 60 16.67 2.35 14.70
CA ASP A 60 16.80 2.78 16.09
C ASP A 60 15.63 3.65 16.61
N LYS A 61 14.44 3.53 16.00
CA LYS A 61 13.22 4.22 16.42
C LYS A 61 12.19 3.24 16.94
N LYS A 62 11.48 3.61 18.00
CA LYS A 62 10.33 2.87 18.52
C LYS A 62 9.06 3.35 17.85
N ILE A 63 8.04 2.47 17.81
CA ILE A 63 6.69 2.83 17.35
C ILE A 63 6.15 4.03 18.15
N SER A 64 6.42 4.09 19.45
CA SER A 64 6.00 5.19 20.33
C SER A 64 6.69 6.53 20.09
N ASP A 65 7.80 6.56 19.35
CA ASP A 65 8.58 7.78 19.19
C ASP A 65 7.81 8.81 18.35
N PRO A 66 7.89 10.11 18.68
CA PRO A 66 7.28 11.15 17.87
C PRO A 66 7.90 11.18 16.46
N CYS A 67 7.07 11.47 15.46
CA CYS A 67 7.49 11.62 14.07
C CYS A 67 6.68 12.72 13.38
N HIS A 68 7.17 13.19 12.23
CA HIS A 68 6.40 14.10 11.39
C HIS A 68 5.15 13.38 10.87
N VAL A 69 3.98 13.99 11.07
CA VAL A 69 2.69 13.52 10.56
C VAL A 69 2.10 14.66 9.75
N SER A 70 2.07 14.49 8.43
CA SER A 70 1.42 15.45 7.53
C SER A 70 -0.10 15.27 7.51
N GLU A 71 -0.79 16.23 6.88
CA GLU A 71 -2.23 16.13 6.61
C GLU A 71 -2.57 14.88 5.78
N ASN A 72 -1.72 14.52 4.81
CA ASN A 72 -1.91 13.33 3.98
C ASN A 72 -1.72 12.04 4.77
N ILE A 73 -0.76 11.97 5.71
CA ILE A 73 -0.67 10.84 6.65
C ILE A 73 -1.92 10.76 7.54
N THR A 74 -2.43 11.89 8.00
CA THR A 74 -3.64 11.94 8.82
C THR A 74 -4.86 11.44 8.04
N ALA A 75 -5.00 11.85 6.78
CA ALA A 75 -6.03 11.38 5.86
C ALA A 75 -5.92 9.87 5.57
N LEU A 76 -4.69 9.35 5.41
CA LEU A 76 -4.45 7.91 5.26
C LEU A 76 -4.89 7.11 6.49
N LEU A 77 -4.55 7.59 7.69
CA LEU A 77 -5.00 6.94 8.94
C LEU A 77 -6.53 6.96 9.06
N GLY A 78 -7.17 8.08 8.74
CA GLY A 78 -8.63 8.18 8.74
C GLY A 78 -9.29 7.28 7.69
N MET A 79 -8.65 7.08 6.53
CA MET A 79 -9.10 6.11 5.52
C MET A 79 -9.02 4.68 6.08
N LEU A 80 -7.94 4.32 6.76
CA LEU A 80 -7.80 3.00 7.40
C LEU A 80 -8.80 2.80 8.54
N ASP A 81 -9.06 3.83 9.37
CA ASP A 81 -10.11 3.81 10.40
C ASP A 81 -11.49 3.54 9.78
N GLN A 82 -11.80 4.15 8.64
CA GLN A 82 -13.05 3.93 7.94
C GLN A 82 -13.17 2.51 7.37
N ILE A 83 -12.07 1.95 6.84
CA ILE A 83 -12.03 0.58 6.34
C ILE A 83 -12.20 -0.43 7.48
N ASP A 84 -11.54 -0.18 8.62
CA ASP A 84 -11.64 -0.97 9.85
C ASP A 84 -13.06 -0.96 10.40
N SER A 85 -13.72 0.21 10.48
CA SER A 85 -15.08 0.31 11.03
C SER A 85 -16.11 -0.54 10.29
N TRP A 86 -15.86 -0.92 9.03
CA TRP A 86 -16.75 -1.82 8.29
C TRP A 86 -16.77 -3.25 8.85
N THR A 87 -15.81 -3.66 9.67
CA THR A 87 -15.86 -4.97 10.35
C THR A 87 -16.98 -5.03 11.36
N ASP A 88 -17.33 -3.89 11.98
CA ASP A 88 -18.47 -3.79 12.91
C ASP A 88 -19.80 -3.87 12.14
N ASP A 89 -19.87 -3.22 10.97
CA ASP A 89 -21.04 -3.23 10.09
C ASP A 89 -21.28 -4.59 9.41
N ILE A 90 -20.21 -5.38 9.25
CA ILE A 90 -20.20 -6.66 8.52
C ILE A 90 -19.69 -7.75 9.47
N PRO A 91 -20.49 -8.12 10.49
CA PRO A 91 -20.06 -9.11 11.47
C PRO A 91 -19.89 -10.50 10.81
N PRO A 92 -19.02 -11.36 11.38
CA PRO A 92 -18.88 -12.73 10.93
C PRO A 92 -20.22 -13.46 10.90
N LEU A 93 -20.47 -14.21 9.81
CA LEU A 93 -21.66 -15.07 9.74
C LEU A 93 -21.57 -16.15 10.82
N GLN A 94 -22.68 -16.39 11.51
CA GLN A 94 -22.76 -17.27 12.69
C GLN A 94 -22.82 -18.77 12.34
N ASN A 95 -22.93 -19.12 11.06
CA ASN A 95 -22.97 -20.50 10.62
C ASN A 95 -21.55 -21.12 10.65
N PRO A 96 -21.41 -22.38 11.10
CA PRO A 96 -20.11 -23.03 11.19
C PRO A 96 -19.47 -23.16 9.80
N GLN A 97 -18.26 -22.63 9.68
CA GLN A 97 -17.43 -22.66 8.48
C GLN A 97 -16.05 -23.21 8.86
N ARG A 98 -15.53 -24.17 8.08
CA ARG A 98 -14.22 -24.81 8.36
C ARG A 98 -13.02 -23.98 7.91
N PHE A 99 -13.24 -23.00 7.03
CA PHE A 99 -12.23 -22.09 6.47
C PHE A 99 -12.68 -20.64 6.73
N GLY A 100 -12.13 -19.67 5.99
CA GLY A 100 -12.45 -18.26 6.15
C GLY A 100 -13.95 -17.93 6.10
N ASN A 101 -14.36 -16.93 6.89
CA ASN A 101 -15.76 -16.53 7.01
C ASN A 101 -16.23 -15.76 5.77
N LYS A 102 -17.33 -16.20 5.14
CA LYS A 102 -17.89 -15.54 3.94
C LYS A 102 -18.30 -14.07 4.12
N ALA A 103 -18.47 -13.57 5.35
CA ALA A 103 -18.65 -12.13 5.62
C ALA A 103 -17.51 -11.28 4.99
N PHE A 104 -16.30 -11.84 4.91
CA PHE A 104 -15.16 -11.21 4.26
C PHE A 104 -15.42 -10.84 2.79
N ARG A 105 -16.24 -11.62 2.07
CA ARG A 105 -16.58 -11.29 0.67
C ARG A 105 -17.42 -10.03 0.59
N THR A 106 -18.36 -9.87 1.50
CA THR A 106 -19.18 -8.65 1.61
C THR A 106 -18.29 -7.46 1.97
N TRP A 107 -17.33 -7.66 2.86
CA TRP A 107 -16.36 -6.63 3.25
C TRP A 107 -15.46 -6.20 2.08
N ILE A 108 -14.87 -7.14 1.34
CA ILE A 108 -14.08 -6.83 0.14
C ILE A 108 -14.93 -6.15 -0.94
N ALA A 109 -16.17 -6.61 -1.17
CA ALA A 109 -17.05 -5.98 -2.15
C ALA A 109 -17.34 -4.51 -1.79
N ARG A 110 -17.50 -4.18 -0.50
CA ARG A 110 -17.63 -2.79 -0.04
C ARG A 110 -16.34 -2.00 -0.28
N LEU A 111 -15.18 -2.59 -0.01
CA LEU A 111 -13.89 -1.97 -0.30
C LEU A 111 -13.72 -1.66 -1.80
N GLU A 112 -14.06 -2.61 -2.67
CA GLU A 112 -14.06 -2.43 -4.12
C GLU A 112 -14.99 -1.29 -4.56
N GLU A 113 -16.21 -1.22 -4.02
CA GLU A 113 -17.19 -0.16 -4.30
C GLU A 113 -16.70 1.23 -3.84
N ARG A 114 -15.96 1.29 -2.73
CA ARG A 114 -15.53 2.54 -2.09
C ARG A 114 -14.11 2.97 -2.46
N ALA A 115 -13.32 2.12 -3.11
CA ALA A 115 -11.90 2.36 -3.39
C ALA A 115 -11.61 3.66 -4.17
N ASP A 116 -12.47 4.04 -5.10
CA ASP A 116 -12.34 5.32 -5.82
C ASP A 116 -12.53 6.52 -4.87
N ALA A 117 -13.62 6.51 -4.08
CA ALA A 117 -13.94 7.58 -3.14
C ALA A 117 -12.90 7.72 -2.02
N LEU A 118 -12.42 6.59 -1.47
CA LEU A 118 -11.35 6.55 -0.46
C LEU A 118 -10.08 7.25 -0.97
N GLN A 119 -9.66 6.95 -2.20
CA GLN A 119 -8.47 7.56 -2.78
C GLN A 119 -8.68 9.03 -3.14
N ARG A 120 -9.86 9.43 -3.64
CA ARG A 120 -10.16 10.85 -3.93
C ARG A 120 -10.07 11.74 -2.69
N ALA A 121 -10.29 11.20 -1.50
CA ALA A 121 -10.16 11.93 -0.24
C ALA A 121 -8.70 12.25 0.13
N ILE A 122 -7.74 11.50 -0.41
CA ILE A 122 -6.30 11.66 -0.13
C ILE A 122 -5.60 12.38 -1.29
N PHE A 123 -6.03 12.15 -2.52
CA PHE A 123 -5.34 12.65 -3.72
C PHE A 123 -5.74 14.09 -4.04
N PRO A 124 -4.76 15.00 -4.29
CA PRO A 124 -5.07 16.32 -4.81
C PRO A 124 -5.70 16.20 -6.21
N PRO A 125 -6.53 17.17 -6.63
CA PRO A 125 -7.22 17.13 -7.93
C PRO A 125 -6.28 16.87 -9.13
N SER A 126 -5.06 17.40 -9.10
CA SER A 126 -4.04 17.22 -10.14
C SER A 126 -3.52 15.78 -10.29
N ARG A 127 -3.72 14.92 -9.29
CA ARG A 127 -3.23 13.53 -9.30
C ARG A 127 -4.35 12.49 -9.38
N GLN A 128 -5.62 12.89 -9.45
CA GLN A 128 -6.75 11.96 -9.45
C GLN A 128 -6.82 11.06 -10.71
N ALA A 129 -6.14 11.42 -11.80
CA ALA A 129 -6.01 10.58 -13.00
C ALA A 129 -5.35 9.22 -12.71
N ALA A 130 -4.52 9.12 -11.66
CA ALA A 130 -3.85 7.90 -11.26
C ALA A 130 -4.76 6.89 -10.54
N ILE A 131 -5.91 7.33 -9.99
CA ILE A 131 -6.72 6.51 -9.08
C ILE A 131 -7.18 5.21 -9.74
N ALA A 132 -7.58 5.26 -11.02
CA ALA A 132 -8.02 4.07 -11.75
C ALA A 132 -6.93 2.99 -11.85
N GLU A 133 -5.67 3.39 -12.00
CA GLU A 133 -4.52 2.48 -12.01
C GLU A 133 -4.20 1.93 -10.62
N LEU A 134 -4.48 2.71 -9.56
CA LEU A 134 -4.12 2.38 -8.18
C LEU A 134 -5.17 1.59 -7.40
N ILE A 135 -6.44 1.60 -7.83
CA ILE A 135 -7.52 0.80 -7.21
C ILE A 135 -7.10 -0.67 -7.00
N PRO A 136 -6.56 -1.40 -8.01
CA PRO A 136 -6.17 -2.80 -7.82
C PRO A 136 -5.09 -3.01 -6.77
N TYR A 137 -4.19 -2.04 -6.57
CA TYR A 137 -3.14 -2.12 -5.55
C TYR A 137 -3.69 -1.92 -4.14
N LEU A 138 -4.57 -0.92 -3.95
CA LEU A 138 -5.24 -0.70 -2.67
C LEU A 138 -6.12 -1.89 -2.29
N VAL A 139 -7.04 -2.30 -3.18
CA VAL A 139 -7.96 -3.42 -2.93
C VAL A 139 -7.16 -4.72 -2.74
N GLY A 140 -6.17 -4.96 -3.60
CA GLY A 140 -5.26 -6.10 -3.50
C GLY A 140 -4.47 -6.13 -2.20
N GLY A 141 -4.36 -5.01 -1.48
CA GLY A 141 -3.72 -4.89 -0.18
C GLY A 141 -4.42 -5.65 0.96
N PHE A 142 -5.70 -6.01 0.81
CA PHE A 142 -6.54 -6.53 1.91
C PHE A 142 -6.97 -8.00 1.76
N GLY A 143 -6.38 -8.75 0.84
CA GLY A 143 -6.65 -10.19 0.67
C GLY A 143 -7.46 -10.53 -0.58
N ASN A 144 -7.88 -11.79 -0.71
CA ASN A 144 -8.67 -12.27 -1.86
C ASN A 144 -10.06 -12.75 -1.45
N ALA A 145 -11.12 -12.09 -1.94
CA ALA A 145 -12.51 -12.46 -1.61
C ALA A 145 -12.88 -13.91 -1.98
N THR A 146 -12.38 -14.41 -3.11
CA THR A 146 -12.72 -15.75 -3.59
C THR A 146 -12.13 -16.82 -2.69
N ARG A 147 -10.81 -16.75 -2.44
CA ARG A 147 -10.06 -17.71 -1.62
C ARG A 147 -10.24 -17.48 -0.11
N ILE A 148 -10.62 -16.27 0.30
CA ILE A 148 -10.71 -15.81 1.69
C ILE A 148 -9.36 -16.05 2.38
N ASP A 149 -8.31 -15.50 1.78
CA ASP A 149 -6.93 -15.60 2.25
C ASP A 149 -6.20 -14.26 2.21
N TYR A 150 -5.08 -14.24 2.93
CA TYR A 150 -4.14 -13.13 3.03
C TYR A 150 -2.71 -13.70 3.08
N GLY A 151 -1.74 -12.95 2.58
CA GLY A 151 -0.33 -13.35 2.56
C GLY A 151 0.57 -12.24 1.99
N SER A 152 1.86 -12.52 1.86
CA SER A 152 2.88 -11.51 1.53
C SER A 152 2.66 -10.79 0.20
N GLY A 153 1.96 -11.39 -0.76
CA GLY A 153 1.56 -10.71 -2.00
C GLY A 153 0.58 -9.55 -1.77
N HIS A 154 -0.30 -9.69 -0.78
CA HIS A 154 -1.24 -8.63 -0.38
C HIS A 154 -0.50 -7.52 0.39
N GLU A 155 0.39 -7.88 1.31
CA GLU A 155 1.28 -6.92 1.98
C GLU A 155 2.10 -6.11 0.96
N LEU A 156 2.67 -6.78 -0.05
CA LEU A 156 3.39 -6.13 -1.13
C LEU A 156 2.49 -5.22 -1.98
N SER A 157 1.24 -5.61 -2.21
CA SER A 157 0.27 -4.77 -2.94
C SER A 157 0.00 -3.45 -2.21
N PHE A 158 -0.17 -3.50 -0.89
CA PHE A 158 -0.34 -2.31 -0.07
C PHE A 158 0.93 -1.44 -0.05
N ALA A 159 2.10 -2.05 0.09
CA ALA A 159 3.38 -1.33 0.01
C ALA A 159 3.59 -0.67 -1.37
N ALA A 160 3.21 -1.35 -2.46
CA ALA A 160 3.26 -0.79 -3.81
C ALA A 160 2.28 0.38 -3.99
N TRP A 161 1.09 0.31 -3.39
CA TRP A 161 0.15 1.42 -3.36
C TRP A 161 0.74 2.65 -2.64
N LEU A 162 1.36 2.47 -1.47
CA LEU A 162 2.06 3.55 -0.76
C LEU A 162 3.26 4.11 -1.55
N CYS A 163 4.01 3.24 -2.22
CA CYS A 163 5.08 3.65 -3.14
C CYS A 163 4.55 4.58 -4.25
N ALA A 164 3.37 4.27 -4.81
CA ALA A 164 2.74 5.12 -5.80
C ALA A 164 2.33 6.49 -5.25
N LEU A 165 1.90 6.58 -3.98
CA LEU A 165 1.63 7.87 -3.34
C LEU A 165 2.89 8.75 -3.31
N GLU A 166 4.05 8.18 -2.99
CA GLU A 166 5.31 8.92 -2.97
C GLU A 166 5.77 9.31 -4.40
N LEU A 167 5.66 8.39 -5.36
CA LEU A 167 5.94 8.64 -6.77
C LEU A 167 5.08 9.79 -7.36
N LEU A 168 3.85 9.95 -6.88
CA LEU A 168 2.93 11.01 -7.31
C LEU A 168 3.08 12.31 -6.51
N GLY A 169 3.95 12.33 -5.49
CA GLY A 169 4.12 13.44 -4.57
C GLY A 169 2.91 13.68 -3.65
N VAL A 170 2.06 12.67 -3.46
CA VAL A 170 0.95 12.72 -2.49
C VAL A 170 1.51 12.60 -1.07
N VAL A 171 2.55 11.79 -0.86
CA VAL A 171 3.35 11.80 0.36
C VAL A 171 4.79 12.13 0.02
N GLU A 172 5.53 12.68 0.97
CA GLU A 172 6.90 13.15 0.76
C GLU A 172 7.91 12.28 1.54
N ALA A 173 9.20 12.45 1.23
CA ALA A 173 10.28 11.73 1.92
C ALA A 173 10.25 11.90 3.46
N ARG A 174 9.77 13.05 3.96
CA ARG A 174 9.59 13.34 5.40
C ARG A 174 8.48 12.52 6.07
N ASP A 175 7.56 11.97 5.29
CA ASP A 175 6.43 11.15 5.77
C ASP A 175 6.80 9.68 5.96
N ARG A 176 7.92 9.21 5.40
CA ARG A 176 8.33 7.79 5.41
C ARG A 176 8.36 7.15 6.79
N GLN A 177 8.84 7.88 7.81
CA GLN A 177 8.82 7.39 9.18
C GLN A 177 7.39 7.15 9.67
N ALA A 178 6.44 8.02 9.33
CA ALA A 178 5.04 7.86 9.72
C ALA A 178 4.31 6.82 8.86
N LEU A 179 4.67 6.65 7.58
CA LEU A 179 4.19 5.51 6.78
C LEU A 179 4.48 4.20 7.51
N VAL A 180 5.69 4.02 8.04
CA VAL A 180 6.04 2.80 8.77
C VAL A 180 5.44 2.78 10.18
N LEU A 181 5.70 3.79 11.00
CA LEU A 181 5.39 3.75 12.44
C LEU A 181 3.94 4.12 12.78
N ARG A 182 3.13 4.54 11.80
CA ARG A 182 1.70 4.86 11.97
C ARG A 182 0.84 4.08 10.99
N VAL A 183 1.11 4.18 9.68
CA VAL A 183 0.24 3.59 8.65
C VAL A 183 0.36 2.07 8.60
N PHE A 184 1.57 1.49 8.55
CA PHE A 184 1.76 0.03 8.59
C PHE A 184 1.44 -0.62 9.95
N VAL A 185 1.41 0.16 11.03
CA VAL A 185 1.08 -0.32 12.38
C VAL A 185 -0.43 -0.37 12.60
N LYS A 186 -1.19 0.41 11.84
CA LYS A 186 -2.65 0.49 11.91
C LYS A 186 -3.28 -0.77 11.34
#